data_AF-A0A1D2WPQ2-F1
#
_entry.id   AF-A0A1D2WPQ2-F1
#
_cell.length_a   1.000
_cell.length_b   1.000
_cell.length_c   1.000
_cell.angle_alpha   90.00
_cell.angle_beta   90.00
_cell.angle_gamma   90.00
#
_symmetry.space_group_name_H-M   'P 1'
#
loop_
_entity.id
_entity.type
_entity.pdbx_description
1 polymer ?
#
loop_
_entity_poly.entity_id
_entity_poly.type
_entity_poly.pdbx_seq_one_letter_code
_entity_poly.pdbx_strand_id
1 'polypeptide(L)'
;MSIIISPEFKKLKNRLSDLILIHHELLLQICPNIEREYLLKFGSLEYELYKKDVKLSMLKRKLQLIQIQISTEEEIDIELIDEILEEEFFKYKENIKKHMDELNGAMEEQHICLLSKKDTKRLKLIYKQCVLKLHPDLNPNLSNREKDLFIQITEAFKNGNLNALESLYYFVPNKKVEFESEIERLQELIECEEKEIAEIKEKYPYNKKELLLDDNEIYEYEVMLNNLITQFDDDIQRCMDEIDLI
;
A
#
# COMPACT_ATOMS: atom_id res chain seq x y z
N MET A 1 -18.51 13.28 -43.69
CA MET A 1 -18.30 14.57 -43.00
C MET A 1 -17.14 14.37 -42.04
N SER A 2 -16.08 15.15 -42.20
CA SER A 2 -14.90 15.07 -41.34
C SER A 2 -15.22 15.69 -39.99
N ILE A 3 -15.32 14.85 -38.95
CA ILE A 3 -15.51 15.27 -37.55
C ILE A 3 -14.30 16.12 -37.15
N ILE A 4 -14.51 17.41 -36.90
CA ILE A 4 -13.47 18.33 -36.45
C ILE A 4 -13.42 18.18 -34.93
N ILE A 5 -12.61 17.24 -34.45
CA ILE A 5 -12.32 17.12 -33.02
C ILE A 5 -11.82 18.49 -32.53
N SER A 6 -12.58 19.14 -31.65
CA SER A 6 -12.16 20.42 -31.06
C SER A 6 -10.75 20.26 -30.47
N PRO A 7 -9.81 21.17 -30.75
CA PRO A 7 -8.44 21.10 -30.23
C PRO A 7 -8.41 21.07 -28.68
N GLU A 8 -9.42 21.62 -28.03
CA GLU A 8 -9.59 21.60 -26.57
C GLU A 8 -9.94 20.20 -26.06
N PHE A 9 -10.87 19.50 -26.74
CA PHE A 9 -11.23 18.12 -26.41
C PHE A 9 -10.00 17.20 -26.48
N LYS A 10 -9.17 17.34 -27.53
CA LYS A 10 -7.93 16.57 -27.66
C LYS A 10 -6.93 16.86 -26.54
N LYS A 11 -6.85 18.12 -26.08
CA LYS A 11 -5.98 18.51 -24.95
C LYS A 11 -6.45 17.88 -23.64
N LEU A 12 -7.74 17.99 -23.32
CA LEU A 12 -8.33 17.42 -22.10
C LEU A 12 -8.17 15.90 -22.08
N LYS A 13 -8.44 15.23 -23.20
CA LYS A 13 -8.25 13.79 -23.31
C LYS A 13 -6.81 13.35 -23.07
N ASN A 14 -5.84 14.08 -23.62
CA ASN A 14 -4.43 13.80 -23.38
C ASN A 14 -4.07 14.02 -21.90
N ARG A 15 -4.57 15.08 -21.27
CA ARG A 15 -4.37 15.35 -19.84
C ARG A 15 -4.94 14.24 -18.98
N LEU A 16 -6.18 13.82 -19.21
CA LEU A 16 -6.80 12.72 -18.46
C LEU A 16 -6.01 11.42 -18.62
N SER A 17 -5.56 11.09 -19.83
CA SER A 17 -4.70 9.93 -20.04
C SER A 17 -3.35 10.02 -19.33
N ASP A 18 -2.78 11.22 -19.19
CA ASP A 18 -1.56 11.44 -18.43
C ASP A 18 -1.80 11.26 -16.93
N LEU A 19 -2.93 11.73 -16.41
CA LEU A 19 -3.31 11.55 -15.01
C LEU A 19 -3.57 10.08 -14.68
N ILE A 20 -4.34 9.36 -15.49
CA ILE A 20 -4.58 7.92 -15.30
C ILE A 20 -3.26 7.13 -15.34
N LEU A 21 -2.34 7.50 -16.24
CA LEU A 21 -1.00 6.88 -16.27
C LEU A 21 -0.26 7.13 -14.96
N ILE A 22 -0.26 8.36 -14.45
CA ILE A 22 0.39 8.70 -13.17
C ILE A 22 -0.25 7.94 -12.02
N HIS A 23 -1.58 7.90 -11.97
CA HIS A 23 -2.34 7.19 -10.95
C HIS A 23 -1.99 5.69 -10.95
N HIS A 24 -2.07 5.03 -12.10
CA HIS A 24 -1.70 3.62 -12.21
C HIS A 24 -0.22 3.36 -11.93
N GLU A 25 0.68 4.26 -12.32
CA GLU A 25 2.10 4.16 -11.96
C GLU A 25 2.30 4.25 -10.43
N LEU A 26 1.58 5.16 -9.77
CA LEU A 26 1.60 5.30 -8.32
C LEU A 26 1.14 4.00 -7.65
N LEU A 27 -0.04 3.50 -8.00
CA LEU A 27 -0.61 2.33 -7.33
C LEU A 27 0.10 1.01 -7.65
N LEU A 28 0.55 0.81 -8.89
CA LEU A 28 1.02 -0.50 -9.34
C LEU A 28 2.53 -0.69 -9.23
N GLN A 29 3.30 0.40 -9.21
CA GLN A 29 4.76 0.34 -9.21
C GLN A 29 5.36 1.15 -8.07
N ILE A 30 5.04 2.44 -7.96
CA ILE A 30 5.75 3.33 -7.03
C ILE A 30 5.40 3.00 -5.57
N CYS A 31 4.11 2.99 -5.22
CA CYS A 31 3.65 2.72 -3.85
C CYS A 31 4.09 1.33 -3.36
N PRO A 32 3.89 0.23 -4.11
CA PRO A 32 4.37 -1.09 -3.71
C PRO A 32 5.90 -1.15 -3.52
N ASN A 33 6.67 -0.45 -4.35
CA ASN A 33 8.12 -0.40 -4.20
C ASN A 33 8.54 0.37 -2.94
N ILE A 34 7.88 1.50 -2.64
CA ILE A 34 8.13 2.30 -1.43
C ILE A 34 7.77 1.48 -0.19
N GLU A 35 6.58 0.88 -0.18
CA GLU A 35 6.12 -0.01 0.89
C GLU A 35 7.12 -1.14 1.14
N ARG A 36 7.55 -1.81 0.08
CA ARG A 36 8.55 -2.87 0.20
C ARG A 36 9.87 -2.36 0.77
N GLU A 37 10.41 -1.26 0.26
CA GLU A 37 11.67 -0.71 0.76
C GLU A 37 11.54 -0.31 2.24
N TYR A 38 10.41 0.26 2.62
CA TYR A 38 10.08 0.59 4.00
C TYR A 38 10.05 -0.66 4.89
N LEU A 39 9.31 -1.69 4.48
CA LEU A 39 9.21 -2.96 5.21
C LEU A 39 10.55 -3.67 5.34
N LEU A 40 11.41 -3.61 4.30
CA LEU A 40 12.75 -4.19 4.35
C LEU A 40 13.69 -3.48 5.34
N LYS A 41 13.56 -2.16 5.49
CA LYS A 41 14.40 -1.37 6.41
C LYS A 41 13.88 -1.40 7.85
N PHE A 42 12.58 -1.13 8.03
CA PHE A 42 11.99 -0.87 9.35
C PHE A 42 11.02 -1.94 9.82
N GLY A 43 10.54 -2.79 8.92
CA GLY A 43 9.43 -3.70 9.20
C GLY A 43 9.72 -4.69 10.34
N SER A 44 10.95 -5.19 10.47
CA SER A 44 11.35 -6.05 11.59
C SER A 44 11.34 -5.31 12.94
N LEU A 45 11.77 -4.05 12.97
CA LEU A 45 11.79 -3.21 14.16
C LEU A 45 10.37 -2.82 14.58
N GLU A 46 9.53 -2.38 13.64
CA GLU A 46 8.12 -2.06 13.90
C GLU A 46 7.32 -3.28 14.36
N TYR A 47 7.61 -4.45 13.78
CA TYR A 47 7.04 -5.71 14.23
C TYR A 47 7.41 -6.03 15.69
N GLU A 48 8.69 -5.93 16.04
CA GLU A 48 9.13 -6.16 17.42
C GLU A 48 8.51 -5.12 18.39
N LEU A 49 8.38 -3.86 17.99
CA LEU A 49 7.66 -2.85 18.77
C LEU A 49 6.20 -3.25 19.01
N TYR A 50 5.46 -3.62 17.96
CA TYR A 50 4.06 -4.00 18.09
C TYR A 50 3.88 -5.23 19.00
N LYS A 51 4.75 -6.23 18.86
CA LYS A 51 4.76 -7.41 19.70
C LYS A 51 5.00 -7.07 21.18
N LYS A 52 5.93 -6.14 21.46
CA LYS A 52 6.21 -5.68 22.82
C LYS A 52 5.06 -4.86 23.40
N ASP A 53 4.44 -3.98 22.62
CA ASP A 53 3.29 -3.19 23.06
C ASP A 53 2.10 -4.08 23.46
N VAL A 54 1.79 -5.10 22.65
CA VAL A 54 0.77 -6.11 22.99
C VAL A 54 1.15 -6.84 24.28
N LYS A 55 2.42 -7.27 24.42
CA LYS A 55 2.89 -7.94 25.65
C LYS A 55 2.74 -7.04 26.88
N LEU A 56 3.15 -5.77 26.78
CA LEU A 56 3.03 -4.81 27.87
C LEU A 56 1.56 -4.59 28.26
N SER A 57 0.67 -4.47 27.26
CA SER A 57 -0.76 -4.32 27.48
C SER A 57 -1.37 -5.54 28.18
N MET A 58 -0.98 -6.75 27.78
CA MET A 58 -1.38 -7.99 28.44
C MET A 58 -0.93 -8.03 29.90
N LEU A 59 0.33 -7.67 30.19
CA LEU A 59 0.87 -7.67 31.56
C LEU A 59 0.16 -6.64 32.44
N LYS A 60 -0.05 -5.42 31.94
CA LYS A 60 -0.81 -4.38 32.65
C LYS A 60 -2.24 -4.83 32.95
N ARG A 61 -2.89 -5.51 31.99
CA ARG A 61 -4.23 -6.07 32.18
C ARG A 61 -4.23 -7.19 33.20
N LYS A 62 -3.23 -8.07 33.19
CA LYS A 62 -3.04 -9.13 34.20
C LYS A 62 -2.94 -8.54 35.61
N LEU A 63 -2.08 -7.53 35.79
CA LEU A 63 -1.93 -6.82 37.07
C LEU A 63 -3.26 -6.21 37.55
N GLN A 64 -4.04 -5.61 36.66
CA GLN A 64 -5.36 -5.06 37.03
C GLN A 64 -6.31 -6.15 37.53
N LEU A 65 -6.36 -7.32 36.88
CA LEU A 65 -7.24 -8.42 37.28
C LEU A 65 -6.83 -9.01 38.64
N ILE A 66 -5.52 -9.18 38.86
CA ILE A 66 -4.97 -9.63 40.14
C ILE A 66 -5.31 -8.63 41.25
N GLN A 67 -5.13 -7.33 41.00
CA GLN A 67 -5.47 -6.29 41.98
C GLN A 67 -6.95 -6.27 42.35
N ILE A 68 -7.84 -6.50 41.36
CA ILE A 68 -9.28 -6.63 41.60
C ILE A 68 -9.57 -7.80 42.54
N GLN A 69 -9.04 -9.01 42.25
CA GLN A 69 -9.25 -10.20 43.08
C GLN A 69 -8.71 -10.03 44.50
N ILE A 70 -7.53 -9.40 44.66
CA ILE A 70 -6.97 -9.06 45.98
C ILE A 70 -7.94 -8.14 46.76
N SER A 71 -8.46 -7.10 46.09
CA SER A 71 -9.36 -6.13 46.73
C SER A 71 -10.73 -6.71 47.11
N THR A 72 -11.17 -7.78 46.44
CA THR A 72 -12.45 -8.44 46.69
C THR A 72 -12.35 -9.60 47.69
N GLU A 73 -11.17 -9.83 48.29
CA GLU A 73 -10.85 -10.97 49.17
C GLU A 73 -11.15 -12.34 48.52
N GLU A 74 -11.12 -12.41 47.18
CA GLU A 74 -11.30 -13.66 46.43
C GLU A 74 -9.96 -14.42 46.32
N GLU A 75 -10.00 -15.75 46.22
CA GLU A 75 -8.79 -16.53 45.92
C GLU A 75 -8.27 -16.15 44.53
N ILE A 76 -6.97 -15.86 44.44
CA ILE A 76 -6.34 -15.49 43.16
C ILE A 76 -6.26 -16.73 42.29
N ASP A 77 -7.10 -16.78 41.26
CA ASP A 77 -7.07 -17.82 40.24
C ASP A 77 -6.33 -17.30 39.00
N ILE A 78 -5.03 -17.61 38.95
CA ILE A 78 -4.15 -17.19 37.85
C ILE A 78 -4.54 -17.90 36.54
N GLU A 79 -5.05 -19.14 36.61
CA GLU A 79 -5.44 -19.91 35.41
C GLU A 79 -6.65 -19.26 34.73
N LEU A 80 -7.67 -18.88 35.51
CA LEU A 80 -8.83 -18.15 34.98
C LEU A 80 -8.45 -16.77 34.42
N ILE A 81 -7.53 -16.05 35.07
CA ILE A 81 -7.03 -14.76 34.55
C ILE A 81 -6.34 -14.95 33.20
N ASP A 82 -5.50 -15.97 33.07
CA ASP A 82 -4.79 -16.25 31.83
C ASP A 82 -5.75 -16.65 30.70
N GLU A 83 -6.80 -17.44 30.98
CA GLU A 83 -7.87 -17.74 30.01
C GLU A 83 -8.58 -16.48 29.51
N ILE A 84 -8.97 -15.57 30.42
CA ILE A 84 -9.60 -14.29 30.06
C ILE A 84 -8.67 -13.46 29.16
N LEU A 85 -7.39 -13.40 29.49
CA LEU A 85 -6.39 -12.68 28.70
C LEU A 85 -6.19 -13.31 27.32
N GLU A 86 -6.22 -14.65 27.20
CA GLU A 86 -6.13 -15.31 25.91
C GLU A 86 -7.27 -14.96 24.97
N GLU A 87 -8.51 -14.89 25.49
CA GLU A 87 -9.68 -14.46 24.74
C GLU A 87 -9.61 -12.96 24.38
N GLU A 88 -9.32 -12.09 25.35
CA GLU A 88 -9.21 -10.63 25.13
C GLU A 88 -8.16 -10.29 24.07
N PHE A 89 -7.03 -10.99 24.07
CA PHE A 89 -5.89 -10.69 23.20
C PHE A 89 -5.77 -11.58 21.95
N PHE A 90 -6.73 -12.48 21.70
CA PHE A 90 -6.71 -13.39 20.55
C PHE A 90 -6.52 -12.66 19.21
N LYS A 91 -7.31 -11.60 18.97
CA LYS A 91 -7.24 -10.81 17.73
C LYS A 91 -5.89 -10.12 17.53
N TYR A 92 -5.23 -9.71 18.63
CA TYR A 92 -3.90 -9.09 18.57
C TYR A 92 -2.85 -10.12 18.14
N LYS A 93 -2.93 -11.35 18.69
CA LYS A 93 -2.05 -12.47 18.26
C LYS A 93 -2.25 -12.80 16.78
N GLU A 94 -3.48 -12.77 16.27
CA GLU A 94 -3.75 -12.96 14.83
C GLU A 94 -3.14 -11.84 13.98
N ASN A 95 -3.25 -10.58 14.40
CA ASN A 95 -2.67 -9.45 13.68
C ASN A 95 -1.13 -9.51 13.64
N ILE A 96 -0.49 -9.93 14.73
CA ILE A 96 0.97 -10.17 14.77
C ILE A 96 1.36 -11.19 13.68
N LYS A 97 0.61 -12.29 13.54
CA LYS A 97 0.89 -13.29 12.49
C LYS A 97 0.73 -12.71 11.09
N LYS A 98 -0.32 -11.94 10.84
CA LYS A 98 -0.54 -11.29 9.53
C LYS A 98 0.58 -10.34 9.15
N HIS A 99 1.03 -9.49 10.07
CA HIS A 99 2.18 -8.62 9.83
C HIS A 99 3.46 -9.43 9.52
N MET A 100 3.67 -10.56 10.20
CA MET A 100 4.80 -11.44 9.90
C MET A 100 4.72 -12.03 8.49
N ASP A 101 3.53 -12.46 8.06
CA ASP A 101 3.31 -12.98 6.71
C ASP A 101 3.54 -11.89 5.64
N GLU A 102 3.11 -10.66 5.90
CA GLU A 102 3.34 -9.50 5.03
C GLU A 102 4.84 -9.17 4.89
N LEU A 103 5.58 -9.20 6.00
CA LEU A 103 7.04 -9.01 5.99
C LEU A 103 7.75 -10.12 5.21
N ASN A 104 7.38 -11.37 5.46
CA ASN A 104 7.96 -12.51 4.74
C ASN A 104 7.67 -12.41 3.24
N GLY A 105 6.44 -12.05 2.85
CA GLY A 105 6.07 -11.83 1.46
C GLY A 105 6.93 -10.75 0.79
N ALA A 106 7.10 -9.59 1.45
CA ALA A 106 7.93 -8.50 0.95
C ALA A 106 9.42 -8.89 0.78
N MET A 107 9.92 -9.80 1.62
CA MET A 107 11.28 -10.35 1.54
C MET A 107 11.42 -11.40 0.43
N GLU A 108 10.40 -12.23 0.21
CA GLU A 108 10.40 -13.31 -0.79
C GLU A 108 10.14 -12.83 -2.23
N GLU A 109 9.43 -11.71 -2.41
CA GLU A 109 9.13 -11.16 -3.73
C GLU A 109 10.41 -10.85 -4.53
N GLN A 110 10.71 -11.68 -5.53
CA GLN A 110 11.84 -11.46 -6.44
C GLN A 110 11.70 -10.12 -7.15
N HIS A 111 12.84 -9.45 -7.39
CA HIS A 111 12.93 -8.14 -8.02
C HIS A 111 11.93 -7.98 -9.18
N ILE A 112 11.04 -6.97 -9.11
CA ILE A 112 10.48 -6.41 -10.34
C ILE A 112 11.70 -6.03 -11.16
N CYS A 113 11.92 -6.73 -12.27
CA CYS A 113 13.11 -6.53 -13.11
C CYS A 113 13.26 -5.03 -13.33
N LEU A 114 14.33 -4.44 -12.76
CA LEU A 114 14.64 -3.03 -12.88
C LEU A 114 14.90 -2.75 -14.36
N LEU A 115 13.84 -2.41 -15.09
CA LEU A 115 13.93 -2.01 -16.48
C LEU A 115 14.90 -0.84 -16.59
N SER A 116 15.70 -0.82 -17.66
CA SER A 116 16.51 0.35 -17.97
C SER A 116 15.63 1.59 -18.08
N LYS A 117 16.16 2.78 -17.74
CA LYS A 117 15.46 4.07 -17.90
C LYS A 117 14.85 4.27 -19.30
N LYS A 118 15.44 3.65 -20.33
CA LYS A 118 14.92 3.65 -21.71
C LYS A 118 13.69 2.77 -21.86
N ASP A 119 13.72 1.58 -21.27
CA ASP A 119 12.65 0.59 -21.37
C ASP A 119 11.44 0.99 -20.51
N THR A 120 11.66 1.61 -19.33
CA THR A 120 10.57 2.20 -18.53
C THR A 120 9.86 3.31 -19.28
N LYS A 121 10.60 4.19 -19.97
CA LYS A 121 9.99 5.24 -20.82
C LYS A 121 9.15 4.63 -21.94
N ARG A 122 9.67 3.58 -22.59
CA ARG A 122 8.96 2.88 -23.67
C ARG A 122 7.70 2.17 -23.16
N LEU A 123 7.80 1.50 -22.01
CA LEU A 123 6.68 0.87 -21.32
C LEU A 123 5.55 1.88 -21.05
N LYS A 124 5.89 3.04 -20.47
CA LYS A 124 4.92 4.12 -20.19
C LYS A 124 4.25 4.65 -21.45
N LEU A 125 5.02 4.83 -22.53
CA LEU A 125 4.48 5.32 -23.79
C LEU A 125 3.46 4.34 -24.39
N ILE A 126 3.78 3.04 -24.39
CA ILE A 126 2.87 2.01 -24.91
C ILE A 126 1.63 1.91 -24.01
N TYR A 127 1.81 1.90 -22.69
CA TYR A 127 0.71 1.84 -21.75
C TYR A 127 -0.24 3.04 -21.88
N LYS A 128 0.29 4.25 -22.03
CA LYS A 128 -0.50 5.46 -22.30
C LYS A 128 -1.36 5.30 -23.56
N GLN A 129 -0.80 4.72 -24.61
CA GLN A 129 -1.57 4.46 -25.85
C GLN A 129 -2.66 3.41 -25.64
N CYS A 130 -2.43 2.40 -24.79
CA CYS A 130 -3.45 1.44 -24.39
C CYS A 130 -4.58 2.12 -23.60
N VAL A 131 -4.25 2.93 -22.58
CA VAL A 131 -5.20 3.70 -21.78
C VAL A 131 -6.08 4.58 -22.67
N LEU A 132 -5.49 5.31 -23.62
CA LEU A 132 -6.24 6.15 -24.57
C LEU A 132 -7.30 5.39 -25.39
N LYS A 133 -7.09 4.10 -25.63
CA LYS A 133 -7.92 3.24 -26.49
C LYS A 133 -8.86 2.31 -25.72
N LEU A 134 -8.52 1.95 -24.49
CA LEU A 134 -9.18 0.88 -23.74
C LEU A 134 -9.64 1.28 -22.33
N HIS A 135 -9.32 2.49 -21.85
CA HIS A 135 -9.81 2.92 -20.54
C HIS A 135 -11.34 3.14 -20.58
N PRO A 136 -12.10 2.61 -19.61
CA PRO A 136 -13.56 2.74 -19.58
C PRO A 136 -14.02 4.21 -19.51
N ASP A 137 -13.30 5.08 -18.83
CA ASP A 137 -13.66 6.50 -18.74
C ASP A 137 -13.45 7.25 -20.06
N LEU A 138 -12.50 6.78 -20.87
CA LEU A 138 -12.23 7.33 -22.21
C LEU A 138 -13.05 6.65 -23.29
N ASN A 139 -13.55 5.44 -23.03
CA ASN A 139 -14.30 4.59 -23.96
C ASN A 139 -15.38 3.81 -23.19
N PRO A 140 -16.55 4.40 -22.90
CA PRO A 140 -17.62 3.73 -22.16
C PRO A 140 -18.20 2.49 -22.88
N ASN A 141 -18.04 2.36 -24.19
CA ASN A 141 -18.60 1.27 -25.02
C ASN A 141 -17.58 0.14 -25.31
N LEU A 142 -16.92 -0.38 -24.28
CA LEU A 142 -15.96 -1.49 -24.42
C LEU A 142 -16.64 -2.86 -24.40
N SER A 143 -16.21 -3.74 -25.30
CA SER A 143 -16.54 -5.16 -25.26
C SER A 143 -15.90 -5.85 -24.06
N ASN A 144 -16.49 -6.95 -23.57
CA ASN A 144 -15.88 -7.77 -22.53
C ASN A 144 -14.44 -8.20 -22.89
N ARG A 145 -14.18 -8.53 -24.16
CA ARG A 145 -12.83 -8.86 -24.63
C ARG A 145 -11.83 -7.70 -24.51
N GLU A 146 -12.30 -6.47 -24.72
CA GLU A 146 -11.47 -5.27 -24.62
C GLU A 146 -11.16 -4.93 -23.15
N LYS A 147 -12.09 -5.22 -22.23
CA LYS A 147 -11.86 -5.13 -20.78
C LYS A 147 -10.86 -6.16 -20.29
N ASP A 148 -11.00 -7.41 -20.72
CA ASP A 148 -10.05 -8.49 -20.37
C ASP A 148 -8.64 -8.18 -20.89
N LEU A 149 -8.55 -7.63 -22.11
CA LEU A 149 -7.28 -7.17 -22.68
C LEU A 149 -6.66 -6.06 -21.83
N PHE A 150 -7.48 -5.11 -21.35
CA PHE A 150 -7.00 -4.02 -20.50
C PHE A 150 -6.49 -4.50 -19.14
N ILE A 151 -7.12 -5.52 -18.55
CA ILE A 151 -6.66 -6.17 -17.33
C ILE A 151 -5.27 -6.79 -17.55
N GLN A 152 -5.10 -7.57 -18.63
CA GLN A 152 -3.81 -8.19 -18.96
C GLN A 152 -2.72 -7.14 -19.26
N ILE A 153 -3.08 -6.05 -19.93
CA ILE A 153 -2.18 -4.91 -20.19
C ILE A 153 -1.75 -4.25 -18.87
N THR A 154 -2.67 -4.10 -17.93
CA THR A 154 -2.40 -3.52 -16.60
C THR A 154 -1.52 -4.42 -15.75
N GLU A 155 -1.71 -5.74 -15.82
CA GLU A 155 -0.84 -6.72 -15.17
C GLU A 155 0.58 -6.73 -15.78
N ALA A 156 0.69 -6.70 -17.11
CA ALA A 156 1.97 -6.57 -17.80
C ALA A 156 2.69 -5.26 -17.43
N PHE A 157 1.95 -4.17 -17.26
CA PHE A 157 2.48 -2.90 -16.77
C PHE A 157 2.94 -2.98 -15.32
N LYS A 158 2.13 -3.53 -14.40
CA LYS A 158 2.48 -3.76 -12.99
C LYS A 158 3.81 -4.52 -12.87
N ASN A 159 3.97 -5.58 -13.65
CA ASN A 159 5.15 -6.44 -13.63
C ASN A 159 6.36 -5.88 -14.40
N GLY A 160 6.23 -4.70 -15.04
CA GLY A 160 7.30 -4.13 -15.86
C GLY A 160 7.66 -4.99 -17.08
N ASN A 161 6.74 -5.82 -17.58
CA ASN A 161 7.02 -6.73 -18.69
C ASN A 161 6.78 -6.04 -20.03
N LEU A 162 7.84 -5.42 -20.57
CA LEU A 162 7.79 -4.71 -21.85
C LEU A 162 7.38 -5.62 -23.01
N ASN A 163 7.90 -6.85 -23.07
CA ASN A 163 7.63 -7.77 -24.17
C ASN A 163 6.17 -8.24 -24.19
N ALA A 164 5.61 -8.53 -23.02
CA ALA A 164 4.20 -8.88 -22.89
C ALA A 164 3.32 -7.68 -23.27
N LEU A 165 3.66 -6.48 -22.81
CA LEU A 165 2.93 -5.26 -23.15
C LEU A 165 2.95 -4.97 -24.66
N GLU A 166 4.10 -5.12 -25.32
CA GLU A 166 4.22 -4.94 -26.78
C GLU A 166 3.40 -5.96 -27.56
N SER A 167 3.39 -7.22 -27.10
CA SER A 167 2.59 -8.28 -27.72
C SER A 167 1.10 -8.00 -27.59
N LEU A 168 0.66 -7.59 -26.39
CA LEU A 168 -0.74 -7.24 -26.13
C LEU A 168 -1.17 -5.98 -26.88
N TYR A 169 -0.27 -5.01 -27.06
CA TYR A 169 -0.54 -3.79 -27.83
C TYR A 169 -0.97 -4.09 -29.28
N TYR A 170 -0.40 -5.12 -29.90
CA TYR A 170 -0.76 -5.51 -31.27
C TYR A 170 -2.24 -5.93 -31.41
N PHE A 171 -2.83 -6.48 -30.34
CA PHE A 171 -4.23 -6.88 -30.32
C PHE A 171 -5.18 -5.73 -29.98
N VAL A 172 -4.67 -4.55 -29.62
CA VAL A 172 -5.49 -3.38 -29.31
C VAL A 172 -6.13 -2.85 -30.60
N PRO A 173 -7.46 -2.85 -30.74
CA PRO A 173 -8.11 -2.39 -31.94
C PRO A 173 -7.82 -0.91 -32.20
N ASN A 174 -7.44 -0.57 -33.43
CA ASN A 174 -7.31 0.81 -33.90
C ASN A 174 -8.70 1.40 -34.18
N LYS A 175 -9.51 1.59 -33.15
CA LYS A 175 -10.73 2.38 -33.25
C LYS A 175 -10.38 3.86 -33.13
N LYS A 176 -10.89 4.67 -34.06
CA LYS A 176 -10.92 6.13 -33.87
C LYS A 176 -11.88 6.38 -32.72
N VAL A 177 -11.38 7.03 -31.68
CA VAL A 177 -12.19 7.39 -30.53
C VAL A 177 -13.05 8.58 -30.95
N GLU A 178 -14.32 8.33 -31.23
CA GLU A 178 -15.33 9.32 -31.58
C GLU A 178 -16.05 9.76 -30.30
N PHE A 179 -15.69 10.94 -29.79
CA PHE A 179 -16.51 11.63 -28.78
C PHE A 179 -16.43 13.13 -29.09
N GLU A 180 -17.57 13.71 -29.44
CA GLU A 180 -17.76 15.16 -29.60
C GLU A 180 -18.64 15.76 -28.48
N SER A 181 -18.98 15.01 -27.44
CA SER A 181 -19.82 15.53 -26.36
C SER A 181 -19.24 15.25 -24.99
N GLU A 182 -19.29 16.28 -24.15
CA GLU A 182 -18.99 16.34 -22.72
C GLU A 182 -17.53 16.69 -22.34
N ILE A 183 -17.07 17.85 -22.82
CA ILE A 183 -15.90 18.56 -22.25
C ILE A 183 -16.03 18.70 -20.72
N GLU A 184 -17.25 18.99 -20.23
CA GLU A 184 -17.55 19.13 -18.80
C GLU A 184 -17.30 17.82 -18.03
N ARG A 185 -17.77 16.68 -18.54
CA ARG A 185 -17.49 15.36 -17.95
C ARG A 185 -15.99 15.05 -17.89
N LEU A 186 -15.24 15.38 -18.94
CA LEU A 186 -13.78 15.21 -18.93
C LEU A 186 -13.10 16.10 -17.89
N GLN A 187 -13.61 17.31 -17.67
CA GLN A 187 -13.09 18.21 -16.63
C GLN A 187 -13.38 17.65 -15.23
N GLU A 188 -14.59 17.16 -14.98
CA GLU A 188 -14.94 16.50 -13.71
C GLU A 188 -14.05 15.29 -13.43
N LEU A 189 -13.85 14.42 -14.43
CA LEU A 189 -12.95 13.27 -14.29
C LEU A 189 -11.50 13.68 -14.01
N ILE A 190 -11.01 14.73 -14.67
CA ILE A 190 -9.67 15.27 -14.40
C ILE A 190 -9.56 15.76 -12.95
N GLU A 191 -10.56 16.48 -12.45
CA GLU A 191 -10.56 16.97 -11.08
C GLU A 191 -10.62 15.82 -10.06
N CYS A 192 -11.41 14.78 -10.32
CA CYS A 192 -11.46 13.57 -9.49
C CYS A 192 -10.09 12.87 -9.45
N GLU A 193 -9.50 12.59 -10.61
CA GLU A 193 -8.19 11.95 -10.70
C GLU A 193 -7.08 12.77 -10.03
N GLU A 194 -7.12 14.11 -10.17
CA GLU A 194 -6.15 14.98 -9.49
C GLU A 194 -6.27 14.92 -7.97
N LYS A 195 -7.50 14.88 -7.44
CA LYS A 195 -7.75 14.70 -6.00
C LYS A 195 -7.27 13.34 -5.52
N GLU A 196 -7.59 12.26 -6.25
CA GLU A 196 -7.16 10.91 -5.88
C GLU A 196 -5.63 10.77 -5.89
N ILE A 197 -4.96 11.31 -6.91
CA ILE A 197 -3.48 11.34 -6.96
C ILE A 197 -2.90 12.14 -5.78
N ALA A 198 -3.54 13.25 -5.38
CA ALA A 198 -3.09 14.03 -4.23
C ALA A 198 -3.26 13.23 -2.93
N GLU A 199 -4.41 12.59 -2.73
CA GLU A 199 -4.67 11.75 -1.55
C GLU A 199 -3.70 10.57 -1.46
N ILE A 200 -3.38 9.90 -2.58
CA ILE A 200 -2.41 8.80 -2.60
C ILE A 200 -1.04 9.29 -2.14
N LYS A 201 -0.65 10.52 -2.48
CA LYS A 201 0.66 11.08 -2.10
C LYS A 201 0.74 11.47 -0.62
N GLU A 202 -0.38 11.81 0.01
CA GLU A 202 -0.44 12.14 1.44
C GLU A 202 -0.53 10.90 2.33
N LYS A 203 -1.03 9.78 1.79
CA LYS A 203 -1.24 8.54 2.52
C LYS A 203 -0.05 7.59 2.43
N TYR A 204 -0.03 6.61 3.33
CA TYR A 204 0.88 5.47 3.23
C TYR A 204 0.55 4.67 1.95
N PRO A 205 1.57 4.17 1.21
CA PRO A 205 3.00 4.22 1.52
C PRO A 205 3.75 5.44 0.97
N TYR A 206 3.14 6.25 0.11
CA TYR A 206 3.86 7.33 -0.60
C TYR A 206 4.42 8.40 0.35
N ASN A 207 3.74 8.69 1.45
CA ASN A 207 4.23 9.64 2.46
C ASN A 207 5.55 9.24 3.13
N LYS A 208 5.97 7.98 3.04
CA LYS A 208 7.27 7.49 3.54
C LYS A 208 8.41 7.63 2.52
N LYS A 209 8.10 8.12 1.32
CA LYS A 209 9.10 8.30 0.26
C LYS A 209 10.23 9.24 0.67
N GLU A 210 9.93 10.34 1.36
CA GLU A 210 10.94 11.32 1.77
C GLU A 210 11.92 10.71 2.76
N LEU A 211 11.39 10.01 3.77
CA LEU A 211 12.19 9.25 4.74
C LEU A 211 13.16 8.27 4.06
N LEU A 212 12.74 7.61 2.98
CA LEU A 212 13.56 6.61 2.28
C LEU A 212 14.64 7.21 1.36
N LEU A 213 14.63 8.52 1.11
CA LEU A 213 15.59 9.18 0.23
C LEU A 213 16.83 9.70 0.95
N ASP A 214 16.76 9.95 2.26
CA ASP A 214 17.88 10.46 3.07
C ASP A 214 18.38 9.39 4.05
N ASP A 215 19.64 8.98 3.87
CA ASP A 215 20.31 8.02 4.74
C ASP A 215 20.38 8.50 6.21
N ASN A 216 20.41 9.82 6.46
CA ASN A 216 20.39 10.35 7.82
C ASN A 216 19.01 10.18 8.47
N GLU A 217 17.93 10.48 7.75
CA GLU A 217 16.57 10.32 8.28
C GLU A 217 16.25 8.84 8.56
N ILE A 218 16.74 7.94 7.69
CA ILE A 218 16.67 6.50 7.93
C ILE A 218 17.35 6.15 9.25
N TYR A 219 18.59 6.58 9.44
CA TYR A 219 19.35 6.29 10.65
C TYR A 219 18.69 6.87 11.91
N GLU A 220 18.22 8.12 11.87
CA GLU A 220 17.51 8.74 12.99
C GLU A 220 16.23 7.96 13.34
N TYR A 221 15.50 7.50 12.33
CA TYR A 221 14.30 6.70 12.53
C TYR A 221 14.62 5.32 13.10
N GLU A 222 15.66 4.62 12.62
CA GLU A 222 16.11 3.36 13.21
C GLU A 222 16.52 3.53 14.68
N VAL A 223 17.25 4.60 15.02
CA VAL A 223 17.63 4.90 16.40
C VAL A 223 16.39 5.18 17.25
N MET A 224 15.41 5.94 16.73
CA MET A 224 14.14 6.18 17.42
C MET A 224 13.42 4.87 17.72
N LEU A 225 13.27 3.98 16.73
CA LEU A 225 12.59 2.69 16.91
C LEU A 225 13.31 1.83 17.93
N ASN A 226 14.65 1.72 17.86
CA ASN A 226 15.43 0.96 18.83
C ASN A 226 15.32 1.52 20.25
N ASN A 227 15.31 2.84 20.42
CA ASN A 227 15.10 3.45 21.73
C ASN A 227 13.71 3.10 22.29
N LEU A 228 12.66 3.14 21.46
CA LEU A 228 11.33 2.71 21.88
C LEU A 228 11.30 1.22 22.26
N ILE A 229 11.97 0.36 21.50
CA ILE A 229 12.10 -1.08 21.82
C ILE A 229 12.70 -1.26 23.21
N THR A 230 13.79 -0.53 23.52
CA THR A 230 14.41 -0.61 24.85
C THR A 230 13.51 -0.09 25.96
N GLN A 231 12.76 0.99 25.74
CA GLN A 231 11.80 1.51 26.71
C GLN A 231 10.68 0.50 27.00
N PHE A 232 10.14 -0.14 25.96
CA PHE A 232 9.15 -1.20 26.14
C PHE A 232 9.72 -2.40 26.88
N ASP A 233 10.97 -2.78 26.64
CA ASP A 233 11.63 -3.88 27.37
C ASP A 233 11.77 -3.55 28.86
N ASP A 234 12.18 -2.33 29.20
CA ASP A 234 12.27 -1.87 30.59
C ASP A 234 10.89 -1.89 31.27
N ASP A 235 9.85 -1.42 30.58
CA ASP A 235 8.49 -1.39 31.13
C ASP A 235 7.88 -2.79 31.27
N ILE A 236 8.16 -3.69 30.31
CA ILE A 236 7.77 -5.10 30.40
C ILE A 236 8.44 -5.75 31.61
N GLN A 237 9.73 -5.49 31.82
CA GLN A 237 10.46 -6.05 32.96
C GLN A 237 9.89 -5.55 34.29
N ARG A 238 9.61 -4.25 34.41
CA ARG A 238 8.95 -3.69 35.61
C ARG A 238 7.61 -4.35 35.90
N CYS A 239 6.76 -4.52 34.88
CA CYS A 239 5.47 -5.19 35.07
C CYS A 239 5.64 -6.67 35.45
N MET A 240 6.65 -7.37 34.92
CA MET A 240 6.93 -8.75 35.31
C MET A 240 7.40 -8.83 36.76
N ASP A 241 8.33 -7.97 37.18
CA ASP A 241 8.82 -7.90 38.55
C ASP A 241 7.67 -7.61 39.54
N GLU A 242 6.71 -6.76 39.17
CA GLU A 242 5.51 -6.48 39.98
C GLU A 242 4.59 -7.71 40.12
N ILE A 243 4.44 -8.51 39.07
CA ILE A 243 3.63 -9.74 39.13
C ILE A 243 4.32 -10.80 40.00
N ASP A 244 5.64 -10.95 39.89
CA ASP A 244 6.41 -11.95 40.66
C ASP A 244 6.46 -11.63 42.18
N LEU A 245 6.15 -10.39 42.57
CA LEU A 245 6.07 -9.95 43.97
C LEU A 245 4.71 -10.22 44.63
N ILE A 246 3.69 -10.63 43.88
CA ILE A 246 2.34 -10.94 44.35
C ILE A 246 2.21 -12.44 44.64
#